data_AF-A0A2W6CMY4-F1
#
_entry.id   AF-A0A2W6CMY4-F1
#
_cell.length_a   1.000
_cell.length_b   1.000
_cell.length_c   1.000
_cell.angle_alpha   90.00
_cell.angle_beta   90.00
_cell.angle_gamma   90.00
#
_symmetry.space_group_name_H-M   'P 1'
#
loop_
_entity.id
_entity.type
_entity.pdbx_description
1 polymer ?
#
loop_
_entity_poly.entity_id
_entity_poly.type
_entity_poly.pdbx_seq_one_letter_code
_entity_poly.pdbx_strand_id
1 'polypeptide(L)'
;MSVDNPDELLHTVLPPALEVLTAWSIAETEADPTVFHKAMNRAFGDAAGSLDPWRGFADMMFGLSSLSGILLDELAEATGRSRGDLLHAVHLRYLDPTG
;
A
#
# COMPACT_ATOMS: atom_id res chain seq x y z
N MET A 1 -7.43 -23.27 6.39
CA MET A 1 -6.77 -22.72 7.59
C MET A 1 -7.44 -21.39 7.84
N SER A 2 -8.10 -21.24 9.00
CA SER A 2 -8.82 -20.02 9.36
C SER A 2 -7.80 -18.89 9.57
N VAL A 3 -8.09 -17.68 9.09
CA VAL A 3 -7.30 -16.49 9.39
C VAL A 3 -7.70 -16.07 10.81
N ASP A 4 -7.17 -16.78 11.81
CA ASP A 4 -7.63 -16.64 13.20
C ASP A 4 -7.11 -15.38 13.90
N ASN A 5 -6.26 -14.59 13.23
CA ASN A 5 -5.78 -13.32 13.77
C ASN A 5 -5.47 -12.29 12.67
N PRO A 6 -6.30 -11.24 12.49
CA PRO A 6 -6.04 -10.19 11.50
C PRO A 6 -4.75 -9.41 11.77
N ASP A 7 -4.29 -9.31 13.03
CA ASP A 7 -3.05 -8.61 13.36
C ASP A 7 -1.83 -9.41 12.89
N GLU A 8 -1.84 -10.74 13.00
CA GLU A 8 -0.78 -11.61 12.45
C GLU A 8 -0.70 -11.53 10.93
N LEU A 9 -1.86 -11.43 10.26
CA LEU A 9 -1.89 -11.22 8.82
C LEU A 9 -1.27 -9.88 8.45
N LEU A 10 -1.64 -8.80 9.15
CA LEU A 10 -1.08 -7.46 8.94
C LEU A 10 0.45 -7.42 9.16
N HIS A 11 0.95 -8.07 10.21
CA HIS A 11 2.39 -8.19 10.47
C HIS A 11 3.15 -8.86 9.33
N THR A 12 2.50 -9.76 8.60
CA THR A 12 3.10 -10.48 7.47
C THR A 12 3.09 -9.64 6.20
N VAL A 13 2.02 -8.87 5.94
CA VAL A 13 1.82 -8.19 4.65
C VAL A 13 2.26 -6.72 4.64
N LEU A 14 2.36 -6.07 5.79
CA LEU A 14 2.76 -4.66 5.89
C LEU A 14 4.24 -4.41 5.53
N PRO A 15 5.22 -5.26 5.92
CA PRO A 15 6.61 -4.98 5.59
C PRO A 15 6.89 -4.89 4.08
N PRO A 16 6.41 -5.83 3.23
CA PRO A 16 6.54 -5.69 1.78
C PRO A 16 5.81 -4.45 1.21
N ALA A 17 4.64 -4.11 1.75
CA ALA A 17 3.90 -2.91 1.34
C ALA A 17 4.67 -1.62 1.68
N LEU A 18 5.31 -1.56 2.85
CA LEU A 18 6.16 -0.45 3.28
C LEU A 18 7.43 -0.35 2.42
N GLU A 19 8.05 -1.47 2.04
CA GLU A 19 9.20 -1.48 1.13
C GLU A 19 8.84 -0.84 -0.22
N VAL A 20 7.71 -1.23 -0.82
CA VAL A 20 7.21 -0.67 -2.08
C VAL A 20 6.94 0.83 -1.96
N LEU A 21 6.25 1.27 -0.91
CA LEU A 21 5.92 2.68 -0.71
C LEU A 21 7.18 3.54 -0.45
N THR A 22 8.12 3.03 0.34
CA THR A 22 9.38 3.71 0.60
C THR A 22 10.19 3.86 -0.69
N ALA A 23 10.23 2.82 -1.51
CA ALA A 23 10.88 2.85 -2.80
C ALA A 23 10.21 3.84 -3.78
N TRP A 24 8.88 3.98 -3.73
CA TRP A 24 8.16 5.03 -4.47
C TRP A 24 8.59 6.42 -4.02
N SER A 25 8.62 6.67 -2.71
CA SER A 25 9.03 7.97 -2.17
C SER A 25 10.46 8.32 -2.60
N ILE A 26 11.40 7.36 -2.53
CA ILE A 26 12.79 7.55 -2.98
C ILE A 26 12.84 7.85 -4.48
N ALA A 27 12.10 7.11 -5.30
CA ALA A 27 12.05 7.34 -6.74
C ALA A 27 11.53 8.74 -7.10
N GLU A 28 10.56 9.25 -6.33
CA GLU A 28 10.04 10.61 -6.49
C GLU A 28 11.05 11.68 -6.03
N THR A 29 11.68 11.49 -4.87
CA THR A 29 12.60 12.49 -4.29
C THR A 29 13.98 12.53 -4.95
N GLU A 30 14.50 11.36 -5.35
CA GLU A 30 15.84 11.21 -5.93
C GLU A 30 15.80 11.07 -7.46
N ALA A 31 14.61 11.07 -8.07
CA ALA A 31 14.39 10.87 -9.50
C ALA A 31 15.00 9.58 -10.07
N ASP A 32 15.18 8.54 -9.23
CA ASP A 32 15.62 7.20 -9.65
C ASP A 32 14.45 6.19 -9.67
N PRO A 33 13.77 6.00 -10.82
CA PRO A 33 12.68 5.05 -10.95
C PRO A 33 13.14 3.59 -10.79
N THR A 34 14.45 3.31 -10.86
CA THR A 34 15.00 1.95 -10.75
C THR A 34 14.78 1.37 -9.37
N VAL A 35 14.80 2.19 -8.31
CA VAL A 35 14.59 1.76 -6.92
C VAL A 35 13.17 1.22 -6.76
N PHE A 36 12.18 1.99 -7.21
CA PHE A 36 10.78 1.56 -7.22
C PHE A 36 10.57 0.28 -8.05
N HIS A 37 11.15 0.21 -9.25
CA HIS A 37 11.01 -0.95 -10.12
C HIS A 37 11.60 -2.23 -9.50
N LYS A 38 12.74 -2.13 -8.81
CA LYS A 38 13.35 -3.25 -8.08
C LYS A 38 12.47 -3.72 -6.92
N ALA A 39 11.94 -2.80 -6.12
CA ALA A 39 11.06 -3.14 -5.00
C ALA A 39 9.77 -3.82 -5.48
N MET A 40 9.16 -3.30 -6.55
CA MET A 40 7.97 -3.92 -7.17
C MET A 40 8.27 -5.32 -7.72
N ASN A 41 9.36 -5.49 -8.47
CA ASN A 41 9.73 -6.80 -9.01
C ASN A 41 10.03 -7.83 -7.92
N ARG A 42 10.62 -7.39 -6.81
CA ARG A 42 10.84 -8.24 -5.64
C ARG A 42 9.52 -8.64 -4.99
N ALA A 43 8.65 -7.69 -4.67
CA ALA A 43 7.35 -7.97 -4.05
C ALA A 43 6.49 -8.91 -4.90
N PHE A 44 6.47 -8.68 -6.22
CA PHE A 44 5.79 -9.57 -7.17
C PHE A 44 6.48 -10.94 -7.30
N GLY A 45 7.81 -10.97 -7.29
CA GLY A 45 8.58 -12.21 -7.32
C GLY A 45 8.35 -13.08 -6.09
N ASP A 46 8.30 -12.46 -4.90
CA ASP A 46 8.02 -13.13 -3.64
C ASP A 46 6.59 -13.66 -3.59
N ALA A 47 5.61 -12.88 -4.09
CA ALA A 47 4.22 -13.32 -4.23
C ALA A 47 4.08 -14.51 -5.20
N ALA A 48 4.72 -14.42 -6.37
CA ALA A 48 4.67 -15.46 -7.41
C ALA A 48 5.45 -16.72 -7.04
N GLY A 49 6.51 -16.59 -6.22
CA GLY A 49 7.31 -17.70 -5.71
C GLY A 49 6.67 -18.46 -4.54
N SER A 50 5.53 -17.99 -4.03
CA SER A 50 4.79 -18.68 -2.98
C SER A 50 4.20 -20.01 -3.45
N LEU A 51 3.94 -20.92 -2.51
CA LEU A 51 3.33 -22.23 -2.78
C LEU A 51 1.94 -22.11 -3.44
N ASP A 52 1.28 -20.96 -3.26
CA ASP A 52 0.02 -20.59 -3.89
C ASP A 52 0.12 -19.15 -4.40
N PRO A 53 0.51 -18.94 -5.67
CA PRO A 53 0.73 -17.61 -6.22
C PRO A 53 -0.47 -16.68 -6.07
N TRP A 54 -1.69 -17.18 -6.24
CA TRP A 54 -2.90 -16.37 -6.10
C TRP A 54 -3.08 -15.86 -4.68
N ARG A 55 -2.73 -16.68 -3.69
CA ARG A 55 -2.69 -16.27 -2.30
C ARG A 55 -1.59 -15.23 -2.07
N GLY A 56 -0.39 -15.42 -2.61
CA GLY A 56 0.69 -14.43 -2.51
C GLY A 56 0.31 -13.07 -3.09
N PHE A 57 -0.37 -13.05 -4.26
CA PHE A 57 -0.90 -11.81 -4.83
C PHE A 57 -2.00 -11.19 -3.97
N ALA A 58 -2.90 -12.00 -3.39
CA ALA A 58 -3.94 -11.51 -2.50
C ALA A 58 -3.34 -10.88 -1.23
N ASP A 59 -2.33 -11.51 -0.63
CA ASP A 59 -1.62 -11.02 0.55
C ASP A 59 -0.91 -9.68 0.24
N MET A 60 -0.26 -9.56 -0.92
CA MET A 60 0.36 -8.31 -1.36
C MET A 60 -0.67 -7.18 -1.54
N MET A 61 -1.79 -7.45 -2.23
CA MET A 61 -2.87 -6.46 -2.41
C MET A 61 -3.51 -6.05 -1.09
N PHE A 62 -3.67 -7.01 -0.17
CA PHE A 62 -4.18 -6.76 1.17
C PHE A 62 -3.23 -5.88 1.98
N GLY A 63 -1.92 -6.12 1.92
CA GLY A 63 -0.90 -5.29 2.57
C GLY A 63 -0.90 -3.84 2.06
N LEU A 64 -0.90 -3.63 0.75
CA LEU A 64 -0.94 -2.29 0.14
C LEU A 64 -2.22 -1.53 0.51
N SER A 65 -3.36 -2.21 0.51
CA SER A 65 -4.65 -1.60 0.87
C SER A 65 -4.69 -1.23 2.36
N SER A 66 -4.19 -2.11 3.22
CA SER A 66 -4.13 -1.88 4.67
C SER A 66 -3.20 -0.71 5.01
N LEU A 67 -2.01 -0.66 4.40
CA LEU A 67 -1.07 0.45 4.56
C LEU A 67 -1.69 1.78 4.09
N SER A 68 -2.40 1.78 2.96
CA SER A 68 -3.10 2.97 2.47
C SER A 68 -4.18 3.45 3.45
N GLY A 69 -4.88 2.53 4.12
CA GLY A 69 -5.81 2.84 5.20
C GLY A 69 -5.14 3.49 6.41
N ILE A 70 -4.02 2.92 6.87
CA ILE A 70 -3.23 3.45 8.00
C ILE A 70 -2.75 4.87 7.69
N LEU A 71 -2.15 5.09 6.52
CA LEU A 71 -1.66 6.42 6.13
C LEU A 71 -2.78 7.45 6.02
N LEU A 72 -3.96 7.04 5.58
CA LEU A 72 -5.13 7.91 5.51
C LEU A 72 -5.61 8.33 6.91
N ASP A 73 -5.59 7.41 7.87
CA ASP A 73 -5.94 7.70 9.27
C ASP A 73 -4.91 8.64 9.91
N GLU A 74 -3.61 8.39 9.70
CA GLU A 74 -2.52 9.29 10.12
C GLU A 74 -2.66 10.69 9.49
N LEU A 75 -3.01 10.77 8.21
CA LEU A 75 -3.24 12.05 7.52
C LEU A 75 -4.47 12.78 8.07
N ALA A 76 -5.54 12.04 8.41
CA ALA A 76 -6.74 12.60 9.04
C ALA A 76 -6.39 13.25 10.37
N GLU A 77 -5.64 12.54 11.21
CA GLU A 77 -5.15 13.04 12.49
C GLU A 77 -4.26 14.27 12.32
N ALA A 78 -3.24 14.20 11.45
CA ALA A 78 -2.30 15.28 11.23
C ALA A 78 -2.94 16.57 10.67
N THR A 79 -4.04 16.44 9.93
CA THR A 79 -4.75 17.59 9.32
C THR A 79 -5.97 18.04 10.11
N GLY A 80 -6.37 17.31 11.15
CA GLY A 80 -7.61 17.55 11.89
C GLY A 80 -8.88 17.38 11.04
N ARG A 81 -8.79 16.73 9.88
CA ARG A 81 -9.92 16.48 8.96
C ARG A 81 -10.52 15.11 9.22
N SER A 82 -11.78 14.92 8.84
CA SER A 82 -12.33 13.56 8.86
C SER A 82 -11.76 12.72 7.71
N ARG A 83 -11.71 11.40 7.91
CA ARG A 83 -11.37 10.44 6.85
C ARG A 83 -12.23 10.63 5.60
N GLY A 84 -13.53 10.93 5.78
CA GLY A 84 -14.47 11.20 4.70
C GLY A 84 -14.08 12.43 3.87
N ASP A 85 -13.65 13.51 4.53
CA ASP A 85 -13.23 14.74 3.84
C ASP A 85 -11.97 14.52 3.00
N LEU A 86 -11.01 13.75 3.52
CA LEU A 86 -9.79 13.41 2.80
C LEU A 86 -10.10 12.55 1.57
N LEU A 87 -10.91 11.50 1.73
CA LEU A 87 -11.34 10.65 0.60
C LEU A 87 -12.09 11.45 -0.46
N HIS A 88 -12.98 12.36 -0.04
CA HIS A 88 -13.69 13.23 -0.97
C HIS A 88 -12.73 14.15 -1.73
N ALA A 89 -11.73 14.73 -1.06
CA ALA A 89 -10.72 15.55 -1.72
C ALA A 89 -9.86 14.75 -2.72
N VAL A 90 -9.48 13.51 -2.37
CA VAL A 90 -8.78 12.60 -3.30
C VAL A 90 -9.66 12.26 -4.50
N HIS A 91 -10.95 11.98 -4.27
CA HIS A 91 -11.92 11.71 -5.33
C HIS A 91 -12.04 12.87 -6.31
N LEU A 92 -12.27 14.09 -5.84
CA LEU A 92 -12.35 15.28 -6.69
C LEU A 92 -11.05 15.50 -7.48
N ARG A 93 -9.89 15.29 -6.88
CA ARG A 93 -8.61 15.57 -7.54
C ARG A 93 -8.28 14.59 -8.66
N TYR A 94 -8.59 13.31 -8.49
CA TYR A 94 -8.08 12.24 -9.36
C TYR A 94 -9.17 11.47 -10.12
N LEU A 95 -10.41 11.47 -9.63
CA LEU A 95 -11.51 10.70 -10.20
C LEU A 95 -12.61 11.58 -10.81
N ASP A 96 -12.70 12.84 -10.38
CA ASP A 96 -13.58 13.85 -10.98
C ASP A 96 -12.86 15.20 -11.19
N PRO A 97 -11.80 15.23 -12.02
CA PRO A 97 -10.97 16.43 -12.19
C PRO A 97 -11.66 17.58 -12.94
N THR A 98 -12.93 17.41 -13.35
CA THR A 98 -13.69 18.36 -14.19
C THR A 98 -14.81 19.10 -13.48
N GLY A 99 -14.91 18.98 -12.14
CA GLY A 99 -15.84 19.75 -11.32
C GLY A 99 -15.66 21.26 -11.42
#